data_AF-A0A814WPA5-F1
#
_entry.id   AF-A0A814WPA5-F1
#
_cell.length_a   1.000
_cell.length_b   1.000
_cell.length_c   1.000
_cell.angle_alpha   90.00
_cell.angle_beta   90.00
_cell.angle_gamma   90.00
#
_symmetry.space_group_name_H-M   'P 1'
#
loop_
_entity.id
_entity.type
_entity.pdbx_description
1 polymer ?
#
loop_
_entity_poly.entity_id
_entity_poly.type
_entity_poly.pdbx_seq_one_letter_code
_entity_poly.pdbx_strand_id
1 'polypeptide(L)'
;MIRGYNDSKGITAAFSINLLARSNRELNFNFNLNNYQHYGLFNPLYQQMESWLICLNHETITDQQGFTMNLQPYDVIQAIIY
;
A
#
# COMPACT_ATOMS: atom_id res chain seq x y z
N MET A 1 -11.52 -12.79 20.70
CA MET A 1 -10.16 -12.22 20.58
C MET A 1 -9.42 -13.02 19.52
N ILE A 2 -9.34 -12.51 18.28
CA ILE A 2 -8.56 -13.13 17.21
C ILE A 2 -7.14 -12.57 17.29
N ARG A 3 -6.25 -13.30 17.96
CA ARG A 3 -4.80 -13.11 17.89
C ARG A 3 -4.25 -14.16 16.93
N GLY A 4 -3.43 -13.73 15.98
CA GLY A 4 -2.44 -14.62 15.38
C GLY A 4 -2.44 -14.73 13.87
N TYR A 5 -2.41 -13.62 13.13
CA TYR A 5 -1.57 -13.52 11.91
C TYR A 5 -0.98 -12.11 11.77
N ASN A 6 -0.65 -11.49 12.91
CA ASN A 6 -0.01 -10.17 12.92
C ASN A 6 1.46 -10.22 12.52
N ASP A 7 2.04 -11.38 12.19
CA ASP A 7 3.45 -11.45 11.83
C ASP A 7 3.82 -12.65 10.97
N SER A 8 3.58 -12.51 9.66
CA SER A 8 4.67 -12.70 8.69
C SER A 8 5.59 -11.45 8.67
N LYS A 9 6.04 -11.04 9.86
CA LYS A 9 7.28 -10.30 10.19
C LYS A 9 7.52 -8.94 9.51
N GLY A 10 6.50 -8.17 9.16
CA GLY A 10 6.70 -6.88 8.48
C GLY A 10 7.38 -6.98 7.10
N ILE A 11 7.65 -8.19 6.60
CA ILE A 11 8.28 -8.44 5.29
C ILE A 11 7.28 -8.10 4.18
N THR A 12 6.01 -8.47 4.34
CA THR A 12 4.93 -8.13 3.39
C THR A 12 4.62 -6.64 3.41
N ALA A 13 4.63 -6.01 4.58
CA ALA A 13 4.46 -4.56 4.70
C ALA A 13 5.60 -3.79 4.01
N ALA A 14 6.84 -4.21 4.27
CA ALA A 14 8.02 -3.66 3.62
C ALA A 14 8.00 -3.89 2.10
N PHE A 15 7.45 -5.03 1.64
CA PHE A 15 7.29 -5.30 0.21
C PHE A 15 6.32 -4.33 -0.46
N SER A 16 5.13 -4.13 0.11
CA SER A 16 4.11 -3.23 -0.47
C SER A 16 4.60 -1.77 -0.49
N ILE A 17 5.25 -1.30 0.57
CA ILE A 17 5.85 0.04 0.59
C ILE A 17 7.02 0.15 -0.41
N ASN A 18 7.81 -0.92 -0.59
CA ASN A 18 8.88 -0.96 -1.59
C ASN A 18 8.34 -0.82 -3.02
N LEU A 19 7.14 -1.33 -3.32
CA LEU A 19 6.51 -1.08 -4.62
C LEU A 19 6.30 0.42 -4.88
N LEU A 20 5.80 1.18 -3.90
CA LEU A 20 5.67 2.63 -4.02
C LEU A 20 7.04 3.31 -4.19
N ALA A 21 8.06 2.86 -3.43
CA ALA A 21 9.42 3.38 -3.55
C ALA A 21 10.01 3.12 -4.95
N ARG A 22 9.73 1.95 -5.52
CA ARG A 22 10.14 1.57 -6.86
C ARG A 22 9.38 2.36 -7.92
N SER A 23 8.09 2.60 -7.73
CA SER A 23 7.27 3.48 -8.57
C SER A 23 7.83 4.91 -8.59
N ASN A 24 8.27 5.44 -7.45
CA ASN A 24 8.95 6.74 -7.42
C ASN A 24 10.24 6.74 -8.25
N ARG A 25 11.02 5.66 -8.21
CA ARG A 25 12.31 5.58 -8.90
C ARG A 25 12.19 5.29 -10.40
N GLU A 26 11.28 4.41 -10.79
CA GLU A 26 11.19 3.87 -12.16
C GLU A 26 10.17 4.62 -13.02
N LEU A 27 9.13 5.17 -12.41
CA LEU A 27 8.06 5.89 -13.10
C LEU A 27 8.03 7.38 -12.73
N ASN A 28 9.00 7.85 -11.94
CA ASN A 28 9.09 9.24 -11.47
C ASN A 28 7.83 9.76 -10.78
N PHE A 29 7.14 8.88 -10.05
CA PHE A 29 6.10 9.30 -9.12
C PHE A 29 6.70 9.98 -7.87
N ASN A 30 5.85 10.68 -7.13
CA ASN A 30 6.21 11.46 -5.93
C ASN A 30 5.47 10.97 -4.68
N PHE A 31 5.21 9.66 -4.55
CA PHE A 31 4.56 9.08 -3.36
C PHE A 31 5.36 9.39 -2.08
N ASN A 32 4.70 9.94 -1.07
CA ASN A 32 5.31 10.09 0.25
C ASN A 32 5.10 8.81 1.06
N LEU A 33 6.11 7.93 1.10
CA LEU A 33 6.03 6.63 1.76
C LEU A 33 5.60 6.68 3.24
N ASN A 34 5.85 7.79 3.94
CA ASN A 34 5.45 7.98 5.33
C ASN A 34 3.94 8.18 5.51
N ASN A 35 3.21 8.50 4.43
CA ASN A 35 1.76 8.64 4.44
C ASN A 35 1.05 7.30 4.28
N TYR A 36 1.75 6.19 4.05
CA TYR A 36 1.11 4.91 3.77
C TYR A 36 1.25 3.94 4.94
N GLN A 37 0.12 3.35 5.33
CA GLN A 37 0.09 2.28 6.31
C GLN A 37 -0.33 0.96 5.64
N HIS A 38 0.45 -0.08 5.86
CA HIS A 38 0.11 -1.43 5.40
C HIS A 38 -1.00 -2.04 6.26
N TYR A 39 -2.01 -2.58 5.59
CA TYR A 39 -3.07 -3.38 6.20
C TYR A 39 -3.12 -4.74 5.52
N GLY A 40 -3.02 -5.82 6.30
CA GLY A 40 -3.12 -7.19 5.81
C GLY A 40 -4.24 -7.92 6.52
N LEU A 41 -5.13 -8.56 5.76
CA LEU A 41 -6.24 -9.35 6.29
C LEU A 41 -6.24 -10.74 5.65
N PHE A 42 -6.46 -11.77 6.45
CA PHE A 42 -6.80 -13.09 5.92
C PHE A 42 -8.30 -13.15 5.63
N ASN A 43 -8.67 -13.48 4.39
CA ASN A 43 -10.04 -13.71 3.98
C ASN A 43 -10.36 -15.23 4.05
N PRO A 44 -11.05 -15.71 5.10
CA PRO A 44 -11.30 -17.14 5.28
C PRO A 44 -12.29 -17.71 4.27
N LEU A 45 -13.11 -16.88 3.63
CA LEU A 45 -14.06 -17.33 2.61
C LEU A 45 -13.35 -17.79 1.33
N TYR A 46 -12.28 -17.07 0.97
CA TYR A 46 -11.47 -17.37 -0.22
C TYR A 46 -10.14 -18.05 0.11
N GLN A 47 -9.82 -18.23 1.41
CA GLN A 47 -8.56 -18.79 1.89
C GLN A 47 -7.33 -18.02 1.36
N GLN A 48 -7.46 -16.70 1.24
CA GLN A 48 -6.44 -15.82 0.65
C GLN A 48 -6.00 -14.74 1.64
N MET A 49 -4.76 -14.30 1.51
CA MET A 49 -4.27 -13.12 2.23
C MET A 49 -4.40 -11.91 1.34
N GLU A 50 -5.13 -10.91 1.80
CA GLU A 50 -5.30 -9.64 1.11
C GLU A 50 -4.40 -8.58 1.76
N SER A 51 -3.70 -7.79 0.94
CA SER A 51 -2.82 -6.71 1.38
C SER A 51 -3.21 -5.39 0.69
N TRP A 52 -3.32 -4.34 1.50
CA TRP A 52 -3.63 -2.99 1.07
C TRP A 52 -2.67 -1.98 1.70
N LEU A 53 -2.50 -0.85 1.01
CA LEU A 53 -1.85 0.35 1.52
C LEU A 53 -2.91 1.43 1.70
N ILE A 54 -3.04 1.91 2.92
CA ILE A 54 -3.98 2.97 3.29
C ILE A 54 -3.21 4.28 3.29
N CYS A 55 -3.66 5.25 2.48
CA CYS A 55 -3.16 6.60 2.53
C CYS A 55 -3.67 7.28 3.81
N LEU A 56 -2.82 7.87 4.63
CA LEU A 56 -3.23 8.50 5.89
C LEU A 56 -3.49 10.00 5.74
N ASN A 57 -3.00 10.60 4.66
CA ASN A 57 -3.05 12.03 4.42
C ASN A 57 -3.56 12.33 3.01
N HIS A 58 -3.98 13.57 2.80
CA HIS A 58 -4.22 14.05 1.45
C HIS A 58 -2.88 14.24 0.73
N GLU A 59 -2.71 13.63 -0.45
CA GLU A 59 -1.56 13.86 -1.30
C GLU A 59 -1.89 13.82 -2.79
N THR A 60 -1.19 14.64 -3.56
CA THR A 60 -1.31 14.69 -5.02
C THR A 60 -0.11 14.00 -5.63
N ILE A 61 -0.37 12.87 -6.28
CA ILE A 61 0.62 12.06 -6.97
C ILE A 61 0.71 12.50 -8.43
N THR A 62 1.92 12.77 -8.91
CA THR A 62 2.19 13.19 -10.30
C THR A 62 3.29 12.36 -10.92
N ASP A 63 3.19 12.10 -12.22
CA ASP A 63 4.28 11.57 -13.07
C ASP A 63 4.73 12.61 -14.10
N GLN A 64 5.96 12.45 -14.59
CA GLN A 64 6.55 13.23 -15.69
C GLN A 64 5.77 13.15 -17.01
N GLN A 65 4.91 12.16 -17.21
CA GLN A 65 4.03 12.07 -18.39
C GLN A 65 2.74 12.90 -18.25
N GLY A 66 2.59 13.67 -17.16
CA GLY A 66 1.44 14.54 -16.93
C GLY A 66 0.25 13.85 -16.27
N PHE A 67 0.42 12.60 -15.82
CA PHE A 67 -0.57 11.94 -14.98
C PHE A 67 -0.62 12.61 -13.61
N THR A 68 -1.83 12.89 -13.11
CA THR A 68 -2.06 13.41 -11.76
C THR A 68 -3.18 12.63 -11.09
N MET A 69 -2.96 12.17 -9.87
CA MET A 69 -3.93 11.48 -9.02
C MET A 69 -3.99 12.20 -7.68
N ASN A 70 -5.19 12.51 -7.21
CA ASN A 70 -5.40 13.06 -5.87
C ASN A 70 -5.90 11.95 -4.96
N LEU A 71 -5.16 11.66 -3.89
CA LEU A 71 -5.54 10.72 -2.85
C LEU A 71 -6.07 11.48 -1.65
N GLN A 72 -7.21 11.04 -1.15
CA GLN A 72 -7.79 11.51 0.10
C GLN A 72 -7.28 10.64 1.27
N PRO A 73 -7.35 11.16 2.51
CA PRO A 73 -7.12 10.33 3.68
C PRO A 73 -8.03 9.10 3.66
N TYR A 74 -7.43 7.95 3.96
CA TYR A 74 -7.99 6.60 3.97
C TYR A 74 -8.33 6.00 2.61
N ASP A 75 -7.94 6.64 1.50
CA ASP A 75 -7.95 5.98 0.20
C ASP A 75 -7.00 4.77 0.21
N VAL A 76 -7.44 3.71 -0.46
CA VAL A 76 -6.77 2.41 -0.43
C VAL A 76 -6.18 2.07 -1.79
N ILE A 77 -4.92 1.65 -1.77
CA ILE A 77 -4.22 1.05 -2.90
C ILE A 77 -4.09 -0.44 -2.63
N GLN A 78 -4.73 -1.26 -3.46
CA GLN A 78 -4.58 -2.71 -3.36
C GLN A 78 -3.15 -3.11 -3.77
N ALA A 79 -2.46 -3.83 -2.90
CA ALA A 79 -1.07 -4.21 -3.12
C ALA A 79 -0.99 -5.60 -3.79
N ILE A 80 -1.32 -6.67 -3.05
CA ILE A 80 -1.18 -8.07 -3.49
C ILE A 80 -2.23 -8.94 -2.79
N ILE A 81 -2.72 -9.96 -3.51
CA ILE A 81 -3.47 -11.10 -2.95
C ILE A 81 -2.57 -12.34 -3.04
N TYR A 82 -2.43 -13.08 -1.93
CA TYR A 82 -1.74 -14.37 -1.87
C TYR A 82 -2.73 -15.52 -1.70
#